data_AF-A0A7Y7WS38-F1
#
_entry.id   AF-A0A7Y7WS38-F1
#
_cell.length_a   1.000
_cell.length_b   1.000
_cell.length_c   1.000
_cell.angle_alpha   90.00
_cell.angle_beta   90.00
_cell.angle_gamma   90.00
#
_symmetry.space_group_name_H-M   'P 1'
#
loop_
_entity.id
_entity.type
_entity.pdbx_description
1 polymer ?
#
loop_
_entity_poly.entity_id
_entity_poly.type
_entity_poly.pdbx_seq_one_letter_code
_entity_poly.pdbx_strand_id
1 'polypeptide(L)' 'MRLPNTKSGRSLEESLVHVSELLTCAAATAYESGDGLSGSKRALAFSAMHLVEMAKAELDQSLDNLPLH' A
#
# COMPACT_ATOMS: atom_id res chain seq x y z
N MET A 1 21.28 -31.62 13.92
CA MET A 1 20.29 -31.02 13.01
C MET A 1 19.73 -29.77 13.69
N ARG A 2 20.20 -28.57 13.32
CA ARG A 2 19.68 -27.32 13.90
C ARG A 2 18.43 -26.91 13.10
N LEU A 3 17.32 -26.69 13.80
CA LEU A 3 16.11 -26.13 13.20
C LEU A 3 16.40 -24.67 12.79
N PRO A 4 16.05 -24.24 11.57
CA PRO A 4 16.09 -22.83 11.23
C PRO A 4 15.04 -22.10 12.06
N ASN A 5 15.49 -21.19 12.92
CA ASN A 5 14.63 -20.33 13.71
C ASN A 5 13.96 -19.31 12.78
N THR A 6 12.85 -19.70 12.14
CA THR A 6 12.10 -18.85 11.20
C THR A 6 11.01 -18.07 11.93
N LYS A 7 11.43 -17.13 12.78
CA LYS A 7 10.61 -15.96 13.14
C LYS A 7 11.52 -14.75 13.31
N SER A 8 12.14 -14.29 12.24
CA SER A 8 12.48 -12.86 12.16
C SER A 8 11.16 -12.16 11.89
N GLY A 9 10.48 -11.72 12.97
CA GLY A 9 9.37 -10.81 12.81
C GLY A 9 9.87 -9.59 12.04
N ARG A 10 9.26 -9.32 10.89
CA ARG A 10 9.56 -8.16 10.06
C ARG A 10 9.50 -6.91 10.96
N SER A 11 10.48 -6.01 10.83
CA SER A 11 10.46 -4.76 11.61
C SER A 11 9.19 -3.95 11.27
N LEU A 12 8.82 -3.01 12.14
CA LEU A 12 7.69 -2.13 11.84
C LEU A 12 7.96 -1.36 10.54
N GLU A 13 9.16 -0.81 10.37
CA GLU A 13 9.60 -0.13 9.15
C GLU A 13 9.44 -1.01 7.91
N GLU A 14 10.01 -2.22 7.92
CA GLU A 14 9.93 -3.16 6.80
C GLU A 14 8.47 -3.55 6.49
N SER A 15 7.62 -3.61 7.51
CA SER A 15 6.18 -3.89 7.35
C SER A 15 5.46 -2.74 6.70
N LEU A 16 5.72 -1.50 7.13
CA LEU A 16 5.12 -0.30 6.56
C LEU A 16 5.61 -0.06 5.12
N VAL A 17 6.90 -0.29 4.83
CA VAL A 17 7.43 -0.27 3.46
C VAL A 17 6.70 -1.28 2.58
N HIS A 18 6.52 -2.51 3.06
CA HIS A 18 5.78 -3.53 2.31
C HIS A 18 4.31 -3.13 2.07
N VAL A 19 3.65 -2.50 3.04
CA VAL A 19 2.29 -1.96 2.83
C VAL A 19 2.29 -0.85 1.77
N SER A 20 3.32 0.01 1.72
CA SER A 20 3.42 1.07 0.69
C SER A 20 3.54 0.48 -0.73
N GLU A 21 4.22 -0.65 -0.89
CA GLU A 21 4.26 -1.42 -2.14
C GLU A 21 2.87 -1.96 -2.50
N LEU A 22 2.15 -2.56 -1.54
CA LEU A 22 0.81 -3.08 -1.76
C LEU A 22 -0.19 -1.98 -2.16
N LEU A 23 -0.10 -0.81 -1.53
CA LEU A 23 -0.91 0.36 -1.89
C LEU A 23 -0.60 0.84 -3.31
N THR A 24 0.67 0.79 -3.74
CA THR A 24 1.06 1.12 -5.12
C THR A 24 0.42 0.16 -6.12
N CYS A 25 0.45 -1.14 -5.83
CA CYS A 25 -0.22 -2.15 -6.65
C CYS A 25 -1.76 -1.96 -6.67
N ALA A 26 -2.36 -1.62 -5.53
CA ALA A 26 -3.79 -1.35 -5.43
C ALA A 26 -4.21 -0.13 -6.26
N ALA A 27 -3.41 0.94 -6.26
CA ALA A 27 -3.65 2.13 -7.08
C ALA A 27 -3.59 1.79 -8.58
N ALA A 28 -2.57 1.05 -9.02
CA ALA A 28 -2.47 0.57 -10.40
C ALA A 28 -3.67 -0.30 -10.80
N THR A 29 -4.07 -1.22 -9.91
CA THR A 29 -5.25 -2.09 -10.13
C THR A 29 -6.53 -1.27 -10.25
N ALA A 30 -6.73 -0.27 -9.40
CA ALA A 30 -7.91 0.60 -9.43
C ALA A 30 -7.94 1.45 -10.71
N TYR A 31 -6.78 1.97 -11.12
CA TYR A 31 -6.63 2.70 -12.38
C TYR A 31 -6.99 1.82 -13.58
N GLU A 32 -6.36 0.65 -13.72
CA GLU A 32 -6.61 -0.30 -14.81
C GLU A 32 -8.06 -0.81 -14.81
N SER A 33 -8.65 -1.02 -13.63
CA SER A 33 -10.07 -1.41 -13.51
C SER A 33 -11.03 -0.31 -13.97
N GLY A 34 -10.63 0.95 -13.84
CA GLY A 34 -11.38 2.11 -14.33
C GLY A 34 -11.08 2.44 -15.79
N ASP A 35 -9.95 1.97 -16.32
CA ASP A 35 -9.55 2.18 -17.70
C ASP A 35 -10.51 1.45 -18.65
N GLY A 36 -10.98 2.15 -19.67
CA GLY A 36 -12.05 1.66 -20.55
C GLY A 36 -13.48 1.68 -19.96
N LEU A 37 -13.68 2.03 -18.68
CA LEU A 37 -15.02 2.27 -18.13
C LEU A 37 -15.49 3.72 -18.38
N SER A 38 -16.78 3.97 -18.18
CA SER A 38 -17.39 5.30 -18.25
C SER A 38 -18.50 5.48 -17.20
N GLY A 39 -18.92 6.74 -17.00
CA GLY A 39 -19.97 7.09 -16.05
C GLY A 39 -19.63 6.75 -14.59
N SER A 40 -20.63 6.32 -13.84
CA SER A 40 -20.50 6.07 -12.39
C SER A 40 -19.48 4.98 -12.04
N LYS A 41 -19.28 3.98 -12.91
CA LYS A 41 -18.31 2.90 -12.65
C LYS A 41 -16.86 3.40 -12.70
N ARG A 42 -16.53 4.23 -13.69
CA ARG A 42 -15.21 4.89 -13.77
C ARG A 42 -15.01 5.84 -12.60
N ALA A 43 -16.04 6.61 -12.25
CA ALA A 43 -15.98 7.51 -11.09
C ALA A 43 -15.69 6.72 -9.80
N LEU A 44 -16.33 5.57 -9.60
CA LEU A 44 -16.06 4.70 -8.44
C LEU A 44 -14.63 4.15 -8.42
N ALA A 45 -14.11 3.69 -9.56
CA ALA A 45 -12.74 3.18 -9.66
C ALA A 45 -11.70 4.27 -9.32
N PHE A 46 -11.90 5.49 -9.82
CA PHE A 46 -11.02 6.61 -9.52
C PHE A 46 -11.18 7.11 -8.07
N SER A 47 -12.39 7.06 -7.50
CA SER A 47 -12.56 7.30 -6.06
C SER A 47 -11.78 6.27 -5.22
N ALA A 48 -11.79 4.99 -5.61
CA ALA A 48 -11.00 3.98 -4.92
C ALA A 48 -9.50 4.24 -5.04
N MET A 49 -9.00 4.61 -6.23
CA MET A 49 -7.62 5.02 -6.44
C MET A 49 -7.24 6.19 -5.53
N HIS A 50 -8.09 7.22 -5.45
CA HIS A 50 -7.86 8.37 -4.58
C HIS A 50 -7.78 7.99 -3.10
N LEU A 51 -8.68 7.10 -2.63
CA LEU A 51 -8.63 6.59 -1.24
C LEU A 51 -7.31 5.85 -0.96
N VAL A 52 -6.82 5.07 -1.92
CA VAL A 52 -5.54 4.36 -1.80
C VAL A 52 -4.36 5.35 -1.73
N GLU A 53 -4.38 6.40 -2.54
CA GLU A 53 -3.35 7.46 -2.51
C GLU A 53 -3.34 8.20 -1.17
N MET A 54 -4.51 8.53 -0.62
CA MET A 54 -4.58 9.13 0.72
C MET A 54 -4.04 8.20 1.80
N ALA A 55 -4.41 6.91 1.76
CA ALA A 55 -3.89 5.93 2.70
C ALA A 55 -2.36 5.79 2.60
N LYS A 56 -1.80 5.90 1.40
CA LYS A 56 -0.36 5.89 1.17
C LYS A 56 0.30 7.15 1.76
N ALA A 57 -0.30 8.33 1.61
CA ALA A 57 0.24 9.56 2.20
C ALA A 57 0.30 9.50 3.73
N GLU A 58 -0.75 8.98 4.38
CA GLU A 58 -0.78 8.77 5.85
C GLU A 58 0.28 7.74 6.30
N LEU A 59 0.51 6.70 5.47
CA LEU A 59 1.53 5.69 5.72
C LEU A 59 2.95 6.25 5.57
N ASP A 60 3.20 7.01 4.50
CA ASP A 60 4.49 7.65 4.25
C ASP A 60 4.82 8.64 5.38
N GLN A 61 3.83 9.40 5.88
CA GLN A 61 3.99 10.22 7.09
C GLN A 61 4.31 9.37 8.33
N SER A 62 3.70 8.19 8.47
CA SER A 62 3.99 7.28 9.59
C SER A 62 5.41 6.72 9.53
N LEU A 63 5.93 6.46 8.32
CA LEU A 63 7.31 6.05 8.08
C LEU A 63 8.30 7.16 8.43
N ASP A 64 8.04 8.39 7.99
CA ASP A 64 8.90 9.55 8.27
C ASP A 64 9.00 9.88 9.78
N ASN A 65 7.97 9.53 10.55
CA ASN A 65 7.95 9.72 12.00
C ASN A 65 8.55 8.54 12.79
N LEU A 66 8.99 7.47 12.12
CA LEU A 66 9.57 6.33 12.79
C LEU A 66 10.96 6.71 13.34
N PRO A 67 11.28 6.41 14.61
CA PRO A 67 12.58 6.74 15.16
C PRO A 67 13.67 6.00 14.39
N LEU A 68 14.58 6.76 13.78
CA LEU A 68 15.82 6.25 13.19
C LEU A 68 16.60 5.50 14.29
N HIS A 69 16.79 4.20 14.10
CA HIS A 69 17.53 3.35 15.04
C HIS A 69 18.97 3.12 14.58
#